data_AF-A0A942GZZ5-F1
#
_entry.id   AF-A0A942GZZ5-F1
#
_cell.length_a   1.000
_cell.length_b   1.000
_cell.length_c   1.000
_cell.angle_alpha   90.00
_cell.angle_beta   90.00
_cell.angle_gamma   90.00
#
_symmetry.space_group_name_H-M   'P 1'
#
loop_
_entity.id
_entity.type
_entity.pdbx_description
1 polymer ?
#
loop_
_entity_poly.entity_id
_entity_poly.type
_entity_poly.pdbx_seq_one_letter_code
_entity_poly.pdbx_strand_id
1 'polypeptide(L)'
;MSTRPASLLTLSVLALLLACGGGSSSSPATPSGPTAPSGLAAQGSLGHIQLSWSTDASDTGYNLYRSSDGTTWTKLNAAVLTATAYDDAIASPAGDGVVYTYRVTGLAGSAESSPSTTVRCMHGTRLPASNAAGFTTVAANSPYVAEGTVTVNGGNLVVDTGTALFVADHATVDLEAGDGTTAGRLWVKGLLRVTATTAAPATFTAHKVGGTLANNEGFAIWFDNAVSFNPADDSGCLLQNATITNLASGNVYGGFSILNCGPRLHDLHATANASSGASYIFLFGGASGILDHCEFNHMALSVQTDLHGGTFGMSSCRFRGGYYAIAFVGVASPAVDAGQISGNDFDGTPSAYLYNISGTTDVPIGGNFWNGGSGTPPLPSETTGLTTVHFDFTTALSSAPSGAGPSW
;
A
#
# COMPACT_ATOMS: atom_id res chain seq x y z
N MET A 1 37.57 -105.84 -8.76
CA MET A 1 37.12 -105.01 -7.63
C MET A 1 36.28 -103.87 -8.20
N SER A 2 34.99 -103.68 -7.94
CA SER A 2 33.98 -104.42 -7.19
C SER A 2 32.62 -104.02 -7.78
N THR A 3 31.79 -105.03 -8.08
CA THR A 3 30.31 -105.06 -8.03
C THR A 3 29.42 -104.08 -8.85
N ARG A 4 29.01 -104.58 -10.03
CA ARG A 4 27.66 -104.59 -10.66
C ARG A 4 26.47 -104.79 -9.67
N PRO A 5 25.18 -104.80 -10.09
CA PRO A 5 24.44 -104.22 -11.25
C PRO A 5 23.15 -103.47 -10.74
N ALA A 6 22.13 -103.01 -11.47
CA ALA A 6 21.21 -103.69 -12.39
C ALA A 6 20.16 -102.64 -12.86
N SER A 7 19.86 -102.54 -14.17
CA SER A 7 18.61 -103.04 -14.79
C SER A 7 17.41 -102.09 -14.60
N LEU A 8 16.53 -101.79 -15.55
CA LEU A 8 16.21 -102.30 -16.89
C LEU A 8 15.22 -101.27 -17.52
N LEU A 9 15.19 -101.17 -18.87
CA LEU A 9 14.02 -101.01 -19.78
C LEU A 9 12.85 -100.05 -19.38
N THR A 10 12.23 -99.19 -20.19
CA THR A 10 11.87 -99.25 -21.62
C THR A 10 11.04 -98.01 -22.05
N LEU A 11 11.15 -97.66 -23.34
CA LEU A 11 10.08 -97.32 -24.31
C LEU A 11 9.25 -96.01 -24.18
N SER A 12 9.53 -95.11 -25.13
CA SER A 12 8.64 -94.39 -26.08
C SER A 12 7.33 -93.74 -25.60
N VAL A 13 7.07 -92.50 -26.05
CA VAL A 13 6.05 -92.14 -27.08
C VAL A 13 6.00 -90.59 -27.24
N LEU A 14 5.96 -90.15 -28.50
CA LEU A 14 5.74 -88.78 -28.97
C LEU A 14 4.23 -88.43 -28.90
N ALA A 15 3.86 -87.25 -28.39
CA ALA A 15 2.49 -86.74 -28.51
C ALA A 15 2.44 -85.23 -28.81
N LEU A 16 1.64 -84.91 -29.82
CA LEU A 16 1.27 -83.64 -30.43
C LEU A 16 0.44 -82.76 -29.48
N LEU A 17 0.66 -81.44 -29.44
CA LEU A 17 -0.25 -80.47 -28.82
C LEU A 17 -0.49 -79.27 -29.76
N LEU A 18 -1.77 -79.05 -30.09
CA LEU A 18 -2.34 -77.85 -30.70
C LEU A 18 -3.11 -77.04 -29.63
N ALA A 19 -3.27 -75.74 -29.91
CA ALA A 19 -4.20 -74.75 -29.32
C ALA A 19 -3.75 -74.09 -28.00
N CYS A 20 -4.00 -72.80 -27.68
CA CYS A 20 -4.82 -71.72 -28.25
C CYS A 20 -4.40 -70.34 -27.67
N GLY A 21 -4.63 -69.27 -28.43
CA GLY A 21 -5.08 -67.93 -27.97
C GLY A 21 -4.35 -67.23 -26.81
N GLY A 22 -3.29 -66.48 -27.09
CA GLY A 22 -2.79 -65.45 -26.19
C GLY A 22 -3.61 -64.17 -26.36
N GLY A 23 -4.63 -63.97 -25.52
CA GLY A 23 -5.29 -62.69 -25.38
C GLY A 23 -4.29 -61.65 -24.91
N SER A 24 -4.16 -60.55 -25.65
CA SER A 24 -3.43 -59.37 -25.21
C SER A 24 -4.10 -58.84 -23.94
N SER A 25 -3.52 -59.14 -22.79
CA SER A 25 -3.86 -58.48 -21.54
C SER A 25 -3.46 -57.01 -21.68
N SER A 26 -4.43 -56.14 -21.93
CA SER A 26 -4.28 -54.72 -21.64
C SER A 26 -4.03 -54.62 -20.14
N SER A 27 -2.77 -54.39 -19.74
CA SER A 27 -2.45 -53.99 -18.38
C SER A 27 -3.37 -52.83 -18.02
N PRO A 28 -4.16 -52.90 -16.92
CA PRO A 28 -4.92 -51.73 -16.51
C PRO A 28 -3.92 -50.59 -16.32
N ALA A 29 -4.19 -49.46 -16.95
CA ALA A 29 -3.47 -48.23 -16.64
C ALA A 29 -3.53 -48.08 -15.12
N THR A 30 -2.36 -48.05 -14.48
CA THR A 30 -2.27 -47.76 -13.05
C THR A 30 -3.02 -46.44 -12.84
N PRO A 31 -3.93 -46.33 -11.85
CA PRO A 31 -4.59 -45.06 -11.58
C PRO A 31 -3.49 -44.02 -11.37
N SER A 32 -3.38 -43.05 -12.27
CA SER A 32 -2.50 -41.91 -12.03
C SER A 32 -3.01 -41.27 -10.74
N GLY A 33 -2.16 -41.22 -9.72
CA GLY A 33 -2.49 -40.55 -8.46
C GLY A 33 -2.90 -39.10 -8.70
N PRO A 34 -3.46 -38.42 -7.70
CA PRO A 34 -3.96 -37.07 -7.88
C PRO A 34 -2.80 -36.14 -8.27
N THR A 35 -3.07 -35.19 -9.15
CA THR A 35 -2.09 -34.21 -9.61
C THR A 35 -2.30 -32.89 -8.89
N ALA A 36 -1.26 -32.04 -8.85
CA ALA A 36 -1.38 -30.73 -8.24
C ALA A 36 -2.32 -29.87 -9.09
N PRO A 37 -3.43 -29.33 -8.54
CA PRO A 37 -4.34 -28.53 -9.34
C PRO A 37 -3.65 -27.26 -9.85
N SER A 38 -4.11 -26.78 -10.99
CA SER A 38 -3.54 -25.62 -11.69
C SER A 38 -4.55 -24.48 -11.82
N GLY A 39 -4.06 -23.29 -12.20
CA GLY A 39 -4.91 -22.13 -12.45
C GLY A 39 -5.66 -21.62 -11.21
N LEU A 40 -5.11 -21.81 -10.01
CA LEU A 40 -5.70 -21.26 -8.79
C LEU A 40 -5.75 -19.73 -8.88
N ALA A 41 -6.95 -19.18 -8.80
CA ALA A 41 -7.24 -17.74 -8.81
C ALA A 41 -8.06 -17.36 -7.58
N ALA A 42 -7.93 -16.10 -7.15
CA ALA A 42 -8.62 -15.54 -6.00
C ALA A 42 -9.15 -14.14 -6.31
N GLN A 43 -10.38 -13.85 -5.92
CA GLN A 43 -11.02 -12.56 -6.09
C GLN A 43 -11.65 -12.09 -4.78
N GLY A 44 -11.20 -10.95 -4.27
CA GLY A 44 -11.74 -10.38 -3.04
C GLY A 44 -12.98 -9.52 -3.27
N SER A 45 -13.87 -9.53 -2.30
CA SER A 45 -15.05 -8.66 -2.25
C SER A 45 -15.46 -8.43 -0.79
N LEU A 46 -16.54 -7.68 -0.56
CA LEU A 46 -17.09 -7.52 0.78
C LEU A 46 -17.51 -8.89 1.36
N GLY A 47 -16.96 -9.23 2.52
CA GLY A 47 -17.34 -10.40 3.30
C GLY A 47 -16.76 -11.75 2.86
N HIS A 48 -16.04 -11.82 1.74
CA HIS A 48 -15.44 -13.08 1.27
C HIS A 48 -14.32 -12.89 0.24
N ILE A 49 -13.53 -13.94 0.06
CA ILE A 49 -12.67 -14.14 -1.11
C ILE A 49 -13.20 -15.37 -1.87
N GLN A 50 -13.48 -15.21 -3.15
CA GLN A 50 -13.89 -16.28 -4.04
C GLN A 50 -12.66 -16.91 -4.70
N LEU A 51 -12.54 -18.23 -4.58
CA LEU A 51 -11.44 -19.02 -5.15
C LEU A 51 -11.97 -19.89 -6.29
N SER A 52 -11.14 -20.07 -7.32
CA SER A 52 -11.40 -21.02 -8.41
C SER A 52 -10.10 -21.69 -8.88
N TRP A 53 -10.20 -22.91 -9.41
CA TRP A 53 -9.05 -23.64 -9.98
C TRP A 53 -9.51 -24.57 -11.11
N SER A 54 -8.57 -25.19 -11.82
CA SER A 54 -8.86 -26.17 -12.86
C SER A 54 -8.86 -27.60 -12.32
N THR A 55 -9.75 -28.44 -12.86
CA THR A 55 -9.78 -29.88 -12.56
C THR A 55 -8.77 -30.64 -13.40
N ASP A 56 -8.08 -31.59 -12.77
CA ASP A 56 -7.38 -32.68 -13.46
C ASP A 56 -8.23 -33.96 -13.47
N ALA A 57 -8.14 -34.74 -14.54
CA ALA A 57 -9.01 -35.91 -14.77
C ALA A 57 -8.86 -37.03 -13.71
N SER A 58 -7.75 -37.07 -12.97
CA SER A 58 -7.49 -38.03 -11.89
C SER A 58 -8.13 -37.63 -10.56
N ASP A 59 -8.54 -36.38 -10.39
CA ASP A 59 -8.95 -35.85 -9.11
C ASP A 59 -10.45 -36.08 -8.88
N THR A 60 -10.77 -36.67 -7.73
CA THR A 60 -12.13 -36.94 -7.25
C THR A 60 -12.62 -35.89 -6.24
N GLY A 61 -11.74 -34.98 -5.83
CA GLY A 61 -12.07 -33.84 -4.98
C GLY A 61 -10.84 -33.03 -4.58
N TYR A 62 -11.03 -32.04 -3.72
CA TYR A 62 -10.01 -31.06 -3.38
C TYR A 62 -9.99 -30.68 -1.89
N ASN A 63 -8.81 -30.31 -1.41
CA ASN A 63 -8.63 -29.59 -0.14
C ASN A 63 -8.04 -28.20 -0.40
N LEU A 64 -8.62 -27.20 0.24
CA LEU A 64 -8.20 -25.81 0.16
C LEU A 64 -7.56 -25.38 1.48
N TYR A 65 -6.43 -24.69 1.38
CA TYR A 65 -5.65 -24.22 2.51
C TYR A 65 -5.44 -22.71 2.41
N ARG A 66 -5.46 -22.04 3.56
CA ARG A 66 -5.20 -20.59 3.70
C ARG A 66 -4.07 -20.34 4.69
N SER A 67 -3.32 -19.28 4.44
CA SER A 67 -2.27 -18.77 5.32
C SER A 67 -2.28 -17.24 5.32
N SER A 68 -2.14 -16.61 6.48
CA SER A 68 -1.99 -15.15 6.62
C SER A 68 -0.52 -14.72 6.76
N ASP A 69 0.38 -15.64 7.09
CA ASP A 69 1.82 -15.42 7.26
C ASP A 69 2.65 -15.98 6.08
N GLY A 70 2.01 -16.70 5.16
CA GLY A 70 2.64 -17.43 4.06
C GLY A 70 3.28 -18.76 4.45
N THR A 71 3.33 -19.10 5.74
CA THR A 71 4.07 -20.26 6.28
C THR A 71 3.18 -21.27 7.00
N THR A 72 2.24 -20.79 7.81
CA THR A 72 1.31 -21.62 8.59
C THR A 72 0.01 -21.78 7.80
N TRP A 73 -0.33 -23.03 7.49
CA TRP A 73 -1.46 -23.36 6.63
C TRP A 73 -2.60 -24.00 7.40
N THR A 74 -3.80 -23.43 7.27
CA THR A 74 -5.04 -23.95 7.82
C THR A 74 -5.92 -24.48 6.70
N LYS A 75 -6.42 -25.71 6.84
CA LYS A 75 -7.41 -26.28 5.92
C LYS A 75 -8.77 -25.60 6.14
N LEU A 76 -9.39 -25.11 5.06
CA LEU A 76 -10.65 -24.37 5.14
C LEU A 76 -11.89 -25.27 5.07
N ASN A 77 -11.81 -26.36 4.32
CA ASN A 77 -12.95 -27.25 4.09
C ASN A 77 -12.93 -28.43 5.09
N ALA A 78 -14.03 -28.64 5.81
CA ALA A 78 -14.20 -29.80 6.69
C ALA A 78 -14.48 -31.09 5.89
N ALA A 79 -15.29 -30.98 4.84
CA ALA A 79 -15.57 -32.06 3.89
C ALA A 79 -14.79 -31.84 2.58
N VAL A 80 -14.51 -32.93 1.86
CA VAL A 80 -13.85 -32.87 0.54
C VAL A 80 -14.70 -32.03 -0.42
N LEU A 81 -14.06 -31.09 -1.11
CA LEU A 81 -14.72 -30.28 -2.13
C LEU A 81 -14.81 -31.06 -3.43
N THR A 82 -15.99 -31.10 -4.05
CA THR A 82 -16.19 -31.69 -5.39
C THR A 82 -16.32 -30.63 -6.48
N ALA A 83 -16.58 -29.37 -6.09
CA ALA A 83 -16.55 -28.21 -6.97
C ALA A 83 -15.12 -27.67 -7.10
N THR A 84 -14.86 -26.95 -8.19
CA THR A 84 -13.61 -26.23 -8.45
C THR A 84 -13.68 -24.75 -8.08
N ALA A 85 -14.55 -24.43 -7.12
CA ALA A 85 -14.72 -23.10 -6.58
C ALA A 85 -15.03 -23.18 -5.09
N TYR A 86 -14.63 -22.15 -4.35
CA TYR A 86 -14.88 -22.04 -2.91
C TYR A 86 -14.96 -20.57 -2.49
N ASP A 87 -16.00 -20.22 -1.73
CA ASP A 87 -16.13 -18.90 -1.12
C ASP A 87 -15.60 -18.95 0.32
N ASP A 88 -14.45 -18.34 0.55
CA ASP A 88 -13.87 -18.18 1.87
C ASP A 88 -14.49 -16.97 2.57
N ALA A 89 -15.42 -17.22 3.50
CA ALA A 89 -16.09 -16.19 4.27
C ALA A 89 -15.13 -15.50 5.24
N ILE A 90 -15.01 -14.18 5.11
CA ILE A 90 -14.10 -13.33 5.90
C ILE A 90 -14.90 -12.17 6.47
N ALA A 91 -14.98 -12.10 7.80
CA ALA A 91 -15.76 -11.06 8.47
C ALA A 91 -15.11 -9.67 8.33
N SER A 92 -15.90 -8.69 7.90
CA SER A 92 -15.53 -7.27 7.93
C SER A 92 -15.97 -6.63 9.26
N PRO A 93 -15.19 -5.72 9.87
CA PRO A 93 -13.91 -5.18 9.39
C PRO A 93 -12.67 -6.00 9.78
N ALA A 94 -12.83 -7.12 10.50
CA ALA A 94 -11.71 -7.85 11.10
C ALA A 94 -10.72 -8.46 10.08
N GLY A 95 -11.18 -8.81 8.88
CA GLY A 95 -10.34 -9.31 7.79
C GLY A 95 -9.95 -8.27 6.75
N ASP A 96 -10.42 -7.03 6.88
CA ASP A 96 -10.19 -5.96 5.91
C ASP A 96 -8.69 -5.60 5.86
N GLY A 97 -8.15 -5.44 4.64
CA GLY A 97 -6.73 -5.11 4.47
C GLY A 97 -5.76 -6.28 4.70
N VAL A 98 -6.25 -7.45 5.11
CA VAL A 98 -5.43 -8.64 5.29
C VAL A 98 -5.22 -9.33 3.95
N VAL A 99 -3.96 -9.63 3.62
CA VAL A 99 -3.60 -10.44 2.46
C VAL A 99 -3.58 -11.91 2.87
N TYR A 100 -4.48 -12.70 2.29
CA TYR A 100 -4.53 -14.14 2.47
C TYR A 100 -3.82 -14.84 1.31
N THR A 101 -3.06 -15.88 1.63
CA THR A 101 -2.40 -16.76 0.67
C THR A 101 -3.14 -18.09 0.62
N TYR A 102 -3.46 -18.57 -0.57
CA TYR A 102 -4.20 -19.81 -0.79
C TYR A 102 -3.39 -20.81 -1.59
N ARG A 103 -3.61 -22.09 -1.31
CA ARG A 103 -3.18 -23.23 -2.14
C ARG A 103 -4.23 -24.31 -2.11
N VAL A 104 -4.33 -25.07 -3.19
CA VAL A 104 -5.26 -26.19 -3.33
C VAL A 104 -4.49 -27.48 -3.63
N THR A 105 -5.05 -28.61 -3.24
CA THR A 105 -4.52 -29.97 -3.52
C THR A 105 -5.64 -30.83 -4.10
N GLY A 106 -5.29 -31.74 -4.99
CA GLY A 106 -6.18 -32.75 -5.57
C GLY A 106 -6.22 -34.00 -4.70
N LEU A 107 -7.35 -34.71 -4.73
CA LEU A 107 -7.58 -35.95 -3.99
C LEU A 107 -8.03 -37.07 -4.93
N ALA A 108 -7.43 -38.24 -4.80
CA ALA A 108 -7.92 -39.48 -5.41
C ALA A 108 -8.05 -40.56 -4.32
N GLY A 109 -9.28 -40.78 -3.85
CA GLY A 109 -9.51 -41.61 -2.66
C GLY A 109 -8.88 -40.98 -1.42
N SER A 110 -7.94 -41.68 -0.77
CA SER A 110 -7.20 -41.17 0.40
C SER A 110 -5.85 -40.53 0.06
N ALA A 111 -5.45 -40.54 -1.22
CA ALA A 111 -4.22 -39.89 -1.65
C ALA A 111 -4.46 -38.39 -1.87
N GLU A 112 -3.49 -37.56 -1.47
CA GLU A 112 -3.48 -36.12 -1.67
C GLU A 112 -2.24 -35.72 -2.48
N SER A 113 -2.43 -34.82 -3.44
CA SER A 113 -1.38 -34.37 -4.34
C SER A 113 -0.39 -33.42 -3.64
N SER A 114 0.67 -33.04 -4.36
CA SER A 114 1.39 -31.81 -4.02
C SER A 114 0.48 -30.58 -4.17
N PRO A 115 0.69 -29.48 -3.43
CA PRO A 115 -0.11 -28.27 -3.58
C PRO A 115 0.11 -27.58 -4.92
N SER A 116 -0.91 -26.83 -5.35
CA SER A 116 -0.82 -25.85 -6.44
C SER A 116 0.23 -24.78 -6.14
N THR A 117 0.57 -23.98 -7.15
CA THR A 117 1.15 -22.66 -6.92
C THR A 117 0.22 -21.82 -6.03
N THR A 118 0.80 -20.97 -5.19
CA THR A 118 0.01 -20.11 -4.30
C THR A 118 -0.55 -18.89 -5.03
N VAL A 119 -1.74 -18.45 -4.64
CA VAL A 119 -2.29 -17.14 -5.00
C VAL A 119 -2.44 -16.28 -3.75
N ARG A 120 -2.21 -14.97 -3.87
CA ARG A 120 -2.40 -13.99 -2.79
C ARG A 120 -3.58 -13.09 -3.13
N CYS A 121 -4.42 -12.78 -2.15
CA CYS A 121 -5.55 -11.89 -2.33
C CYS A 121 -5.85 -11.13 -1.04
N MET A 122 -5.95 -9.81 -1.16
CA MET A 122 -6.48 -8.98 -0.07
C MET A 122 -8.00 -9.07 -0.03
N HIS A 123 -8.57 -9.17 1.18
CA HIS A 123 -10.01 -9.09 1.37
C HIS A 123 -10.50 -7.66 1.08
N GLY A 124 -11.55 -7.57 0.28
CA GLY A 124 -12.19 -6.31 -0.08
C GLY A 124 -12.47 -6.14 -1.57
N THR A 125 -13.41 -5.24 -1.85
CA THR A 125 -13.93 -4.96 -3.20
C THR A 125 -12.88 -4.25 -4.05
N ARG A 126 -12.61 -4.77 -5.25
CA ARG A 126 -11.66 -4.13 -6.16
C ARG A 126 -12.20 -2.80 -6.66
N LEU A 127 -11.36 -1.76 -6.61
CA LEU A 127 -11.64 -0.55 -7.36
C LEU A 127 -11.65 -0.89 -8.86
N PRO A 128 -12.64 -0.40 -9.62
CA PRO A 128 -12.59 -0.50 -11.06
C PRO A 128 -11.32 0.16 -11.60
N ALA A 129 -10.67 -0.50 -12.56
CA ALA A 129 -9.42 -0.02 -13.17
C ALA A 129 -9.58 1.34 -13.89
N SER A 130 -10.81 1.68 -14.31
CA SER A 130 -11.12 2.97 -14.93
C SER A 130 -12.46 3.49 -14.42
N ASN A 131 -12.48 4.76 -14.03
CA ASN A 131 -13.68 5.46 -13.56
C ASN A 131 -13.83 6.74 -14.39
N ALA A 132 -14.97 6.95 -15.04
CA ALA A 132 -15.14 8.03 -16.02
C ALA A 132 -15.73 9.34 -15.43
N ALA A 133 -16.25 9.31 -14.20
CA ALA A 133 -16.97 10.43 -13.58
C ALA A 133 -16.64 10.55 -12.08
N GLY A 134 -15.35 10.48 -11.75
CA GLY A 134 -14.86 10.29 -10.40
C GLY A 134 -15.20 8.92 -9.85
N PHE A 135 -14.86 8.70 -8.59
CA PHE A 135 -15.28 7.54 -7.84
C PHE A 135 -15.63 7.99 -6.43
N THR A 136 -16.89 7.87 -6.06
CA THR A 136 -17.33 8.01 -4.67
C THR A 136 -17.64 6.63 -4.14
N THR A 137 -17.01 6.25 -3.04
CA THR A 137 -17.30 4.97 -2.38
C THR A 137 -18.70 5.00 -1.76
N VAL A 138 -19.70 4.39 -2.41
CA VAL A 138 -21.10 4.38 -1.90
C VAL A 138 -21.57 3.00 -1.41
N ALA A 139 -20.81 1.91 -1.63
CA ALA A 139 -21.12 0.65 -0.95
C ALA A 139 -20.77 0.81 0.54
N ALA A 140 -21.78 1.06 1.37
CA ALA A 140 -21.62 1.23 2.81
C ALA A 140 -20.76 0.10 3.38
N ASN A 141 -19.66 0.47 4.03
CA ASN A 141 -18.76 -0.41 4.78
C ASN A 141 -17.94 -1.41 3.94
N SER A 142 -17.80 -1.26 2.63
CA SER A 142 -16.84 -2.10 1.89
C SER A 142 -15.41 -1.64 2.14
N PRO A 143 -14.47 -2.51 2.55
CA PRO A 143 -13.07 -2.24 2.28
C PRO A 143 -12.88 -2.30 0.77
N TYR A 144 -12.26 -1.27 0.23
CA TYR A 144 -11.89 -1.21 -1.17
C TYR A 144 -10.41 -1.50 -1.34
N VAL A 145 -10.03 -2.13 -2.44
CA VAL A 145 -8.64 -2.46 -2.75
C VAL A 145 -8.29 -1.91 -4.13
N ALA A 146 -7.29 -1.03 -4.19
CA ALA A 146 -6.64 -0.65 -5.42
C ALA A 146 -5.47 -1.60 -5.69
N GLU A 147 -5.53 -2.31 -6.83
CA GLU A 147 -4.49 -3.19 -7.34
C GLU A 147 -4.28 -2.91 -8.83
N GLY A 148 -3.08 -3.13 -9.35
CA GLY A 148 -2.73 -2.71 -10.71
C GLY A 148 -2.87 -1.20 -10.88
N THR A 149 -3.37 -0.76 -12.04
CA THR A 149 -3.61 0.67 -12.31
C THR A 149 -5.09 0.99 -12.17
N VAL A 150 -5.40 1.98 -11.34
CA VAL A 150 -6.72 2.59 -11.17
C VAL A 150 -6.66 4.02 -11.69
N THR A 151 -7.34 4.27 -12.80
CA THR A 151 -7.46 5.61 -13.40
C THR A 151 -8.82 6.22 -13.06
N VAL A 152 -8.82 7.47 -12.59
CA VAL A 152 -10.04 8.21 -12.21
C VAL A 152 -10.13 9.50 -13.02
N ASN A 153 -11.10 9.56 -13.94
CA ASN A 153 -11.38 10.72 -14.79
C ASN A 153 -12.68 11.40 -14.35
N GLY A 154 -12.82 12.68 -14.64
CA GLY A 154 -14.08 13.42 -14.51
C GLY A 154 -14.51 13.68 -13.06
N GLY A 155 -13.60 13.59 -12.08
CA GLY A 155 -13.91 13.90 -10.68
C GLY A 155 -12.89 13.41 -9.65
N ASN A 156 -13.29 13.47 -8.38
CA ASN A 156 -12.49 13.03 -7.24
C ASN A 156 -12.53 11.52 -7.05
N LEU A 157 -11.48 10.97 -6.45
CA LEU A 157 -11.55 9.70 -5.72
C LEU A 157 -11.87 10.01 -4.26
N VAL A 158 -13.09 9.69 -3.83
CA VAL A 158 -13.58 9.97 -2.47
C VAL A 158 -13.66 8.68 -1.66
N VAL A 159 -12.88 8.63 -0.58
CA VAL A 159 -12.96 7.61 0.47
C VAL A 159 -13.81 8.17 1.60
N ASP A 160 -15.12 7.91 1.55
CA ASP A 160 -16.07 8.56 2.47
C ASP A 160 -16.01 7.98 3.91
N THR A 161 -16.60 8.67 4.87
CA THR A 161 -16.67 8.25 6.27
C THR A 161 -17.28 6.83 6.37
N GLY A 162 -16.66 5.97 7.18
CA GLY A 162 -17.06 4.56 7.33
C GLY A 162 -16.56 3.63 6.22
N THR A 163 -15.82 4.15 5.24
CA THR A 163 -15.18 3.35 4.17
C THR A 163 -13.67 3.26 4.38
N ALA A 164 -13.07 2.16 3.90
CA ALA A 164 -11.62 1.99 3.80
C ALA A 164 -11.18 1.85 2.35
N LEU A 165 -10.03 2.45 2.00
CA LEU A 165 -9.29 2.19 0.78
C LEU A 165 -7.91 1.62 1.15
N PHE A 166 -7.64 0.41 0.70
CA PHE A 166 -6.34 -0.23 0.75
C PHE A 166 -5.66 -0.12 -0.61
N VAL A 167 -4.39 0.25 -0.62
CA VAL A 167 -3.56 0.34 -1.84
C VAL A 167 -2.46 -0.70 -1.73
N ALA A 168 -2.46 -1.66 -2.64
CA ALA A 168 -1.59 -2.82 -2.63
C ALA A 168 -0.19 -2.52 -3.18
N ASP A 169 0.73 -3.49 -3.03
CA ASP A 169 2.04 -3.50 -3.69
C ASP A 169 1.92 -3.17 -5.19
N HIS A 170 2.80 -2.30 -5.69
CA HIS A 170 2.86 -1.83 -7.09
C HIS A 170 1.58 -1.18 -7.65
N ALA A 171 0.54 -0.96 -6.83
CA ALA A 171 -0.68 -0.32 -7.30
C ALA A 171 -0.40 1.13 -7.71
N THR A 172 -1.00 1.57 -8.80
CA THR A 172 -0.97 2.94 -9.28
C THR A 172 -2.37 3.54 -9.17
N VAL A 173 -2.52 4.61 -8.41
CA VAL A 173 -3.73 5.43 -8.37
C VAL A 173 -3.45 6.70 -9.18
N ASP A 174 -4.05 6.79 -10.37
CA ASP A 174 -3.87 7.89 -11.31
C ASP A 174 -5.16 8.71 -11.40
N LEU A 175 -5.10 9.98 -11.00
CA LEU A 175 -6.23 10.89 -11.03
C LEU A 175 -6.10 11.90 -12.16
N GLU A 176 -7.18 12.14 -12.90
CA GLU A 176 -7.24 13.25 -13.83
C GLU A 176 -7.02 14.55 -13.05
N ALA A 177 -6.04 15.33 -13.51
CA ALA A 177 -5.83 16.68 -13.05
C ALA A 177 -7.09 17.48 -13.32
N GLY A 178 -7.53 18.14 -12.27
CA GLY A 178 -8.71 18.96 -12.31
C GLY A 178 -8.74 19.94 -13.49
N ASP A 179 -9.92 20.35 -13.92
CA ASP A 179 -10.12 21.32 -15.02
C ASP A 179 -9.74 22.78 -14.66
N GLY A 180 -9.00 22.98 -13.56
CA GLY A 180 -8.69 24.29 -13.00
C GLY A 180 -9.84 24.93 -12.20
N THR A 181 -11.04 24.34 -12.19
CA THR A 181 -12.19 24.78 -11.39
C THR A 181 -12.58 23.76 -10.32
N THR A 182 -12.46 22.47 -10.63
CA THR A 182 -12.49 21.36 -9.69
C THR A 182 -11.12 20.72 -9.70
N ALA A 183 -10.43 20.66 -8.56
CA ALA A 183 -9.18 19.89 -8.50
C ALA A 183 -9.52 18.39 -8.53
N GLY A 184 -8.77 17.59 -9.29
CA GLY A 184 -8.73 16.15 -9.06
C GLY A 184 -8.18 15.91 -7.66
N ARG A 185 -8.95 15.24 -6.80
CA ARG A 185 -8.56 14.97 -5.41
C ARG A 185 -8.66 13.50 -5.10
N LEU A 186 -7.69 13.01 -4.34
CA LEU A 186 -7.93 11.92 -3.41
C LEU A 186 -8.46 12.53 -2.12
N TRP A 187 -9.77 12.43 -1.89
CA TRP A 187 -10.45 12.99 -0.73
C TRP A 187 -10.77 11.90 0.28
N VAL A 188 -10.01 11.88 1.37
CA VAL A 188 -10.07 10.87 2.43
C VAL A 188 -10.82 11.44 3.64
N LYS A 189 -11.98 10.88 3.91
CA LYS A 189 -12.80 11.11 5.12
C LYS A 189 -12.98 9.83 5.94
N GLY A 190 -12.74 8.67 5.33
CA GLY A 190 -12.67 7.36 5.97
C GLY A 190 -11.23 6.96 6.30
N LEU A 191 -10.87 5.73 5.94
CA LEU A 191 -9.56 5.14 6.16
C LEU A 191 -8.79 4.99 4.83
N LEU A 192 -7.59 5.52 4.74
CA LEU A 192 -6.64 5.19 3.68
C LEU A 192 -5.48 4.37 4.25
N ARG A 193 -5.19 3.22 3.64
CA ARG A 193 -4.08 2.35 4.02
C ARG A 193 -3.27 1.93 2.81
N VAL A 194 -2.04 2.40 2.74
CA VAL A 194 -1.07 1.84 1.79
C VAL A 194 -0.35 0.68 2.45
N THR A 195 -0.54 -0.50 1.86
CA THR A 195 0.05 -1.77 2.32
C THR A 195 1.30 -2.14 1.55
N ALA A 196 1.70 -1.27 0.60
CA ALA A 196 2.88 -1.47 -0.22
C ALA A 196 4.15 -1.59 0.65
N THR A 197 5.03 -2.48 0.23
CA THR A 197 6.34 -2.67 0.83
C THR A 197 7.40 -1.78 0.17
N THR A 198 8.53 -1.57 0.82
CA THR A 198 9.68 -0.85 0.23
C THR A 198 10.23 -1.51 -1.04
N ALA A 199 10.07 -2.83 -1.18
CA ALA A 199 10.45 -3.57 -2.39
C ALA A 199 9.45 -3.40 -3.55
N ALA A 200 8.24 -2.92 -3.26
CA ALA A 200 7.13 -2.83 -4.20
C ALA A 200 6.27 -1.57 -3.96
N PRO A 201 6.87 -0.37 -4.00
CA PRO A 201 6.19 0.85 -3.60
C PRO A 201 4.95 1.12 -4.46
N ALA A 202 3.93 1.71 -3.83
CA ALA A 202 2.74 2.19 -4.54
C ALA A 202 3.04 3.51 -5.27
N THR A 203 2.24 3.83 -6.27
CA THR A 203 2.33 5.10 -7.00
C THR A 203 1.02 5.86 -6.91
N PHE A 204 1.09 7.15 -6.59
CA PHE A 204 -0.01 8.09 -6.74
C PHE A 204 0.42 9.16 -7.73
N THR A 205 -0.37 9.39 -8.76
CA THR A 205 -0.02 10.34 -9.80
C THR A 205 -1.25 11.01 -10.39
N ALA A 206 -1.00 11.92 -11.32
CA ALA A 206 -2.03 12.53 -12.13
C ALA A 206 -1.69 12.49 -13.61
N HIS A 207 -2.75 12.54 -14.41
CA HIS A 207 -2.71 12.71 -15.86
C HIS A 207 -3.66 13.84 -16.29
N LYS A 208 -3.69 14.18 -17.58
CA LYS A 208 -4.66 15.13 -18.15
C LYS A 208 -5.40 14.48 -19.30
N VAL A 209 -6.73 14.48 -19.29
CA VAL A 209 -7.49 13.92 -20.42
C VAL A 209 -7.27 14.80 -21.65
N GLY A 210 -6.81 14.19 -22.74
CA GLY A 210 -6.59 14.87 -24.00
C GLY A 210 -5.34 15.76 -24.06
N GLY A 211 -4.38 15.62 -23.14
CA GLY A 211 -3.15 16.41 -23.17
C GLY A 211 -2.09 16.01 -22.14
N THR A 212 -1.12 16.90 -21.95
CA THR A 212 -0.09 16.80 -20.92
C THR A 212 -0.37 17.78 -19.79
N LEU A 213 0.04 17.44 -18.56
CA LEU A 213 -0.03 18.37 -17.44
C LEU A 213 0.80 19.61 -17.71
N ALA A 214 0.20 20.79 -17.58
CA ALA A 214 0.94 22.04 -17.52
C ALA A 214 1.59 22.20 -16.14
N ASN A 215 2.54 23.13 -16.02
CA ASN A 215 3.08 23.52 -14.71
C ASN A 215 1.94 23.92 -13.77
N ASN A 216 2.02 23.51 -12.51
CA ASN A 216 1.05 23.68 -11.43
C ASN A 216 -0.21 22.79 -11.50
N GLU A 217 -0.46 22.10 -12.63
CA GLU A 217 -1.57 21.17 -12.76
C GLU A 217 -1.22 19.81 -12.13
N GLY A 218 -2.24 19.09 -11.68
CA GLY A 218 -2.08 17.82 -11.02
C GLY A 218 -3.25 17.49 -10.13
N PHE A 219 -2.99 16.68 -9.11
CA PHE A 219 -3.98 16.32 -8.09
C PHE A 219 -3.57 16.81 -6.69
N ALA A 220 -4.50 16.72 -5.74
CA ALA A 220 -4.22 16.95 -4.33
C ALA A 220 -4.70 15.77 -3.48
N ILE A 221 -4.06 15.57 -2.33
CA ILE A 221 -4.47 14.57 -1.32
C ILE A 221 -5.04 15.31 -0.11
N TRP A 222 -6.25 14.96 0.27
CA TRP A 222 -6.98 15.58 1.38
C TRP A 222 -7.33 14.54 2.42
N PHE A 223 -6.87 14.76 3.65
CA PHE A 223 -7.38 14.09 4.84
C PHE A 223 -8.26 15.09 5.58
N ASP A 224 -9.57 14.82 5.60
CA ASP A 224 -10.58 15.71 6.16
C ASP A 224 -11.48 14.91 7.10
N ASN A 225 -11.25 15.07 8.41
CA ASN A 225 -11.89 14.25 9.45
C ASN A 225 -11.69 12.74 9.21
N ALA A 226 -10.57 12.37 8.57
CA ALA A 226 -10.20 10.99 8.31
C ALA A 226 -9.89 10.24 9.61
N VAL A 227 -9.86 8.91 9.56
CA VAL A 227 -9.47 8.09 10.72
C VAL A 227 -8.00 8.37 11.06
N SER A 228 -7.74 9.06 12.17
CA SER A 228 -6.38 9.36 12.63
C SER A 228 -5.57 8.09 12.91
N PHE A 229 -4.29 8.14 12.60
CA PHE A 229 -3.33 7.09 12.92
C PHE A 229 -3.17 6.94 14.43
N ASN A 230 -3.17 5.70 14.90
CA ASN A 230 -2.91 5.35 16.29
C ASN A 230 -1.61 4.56 16.39
N PRO A 231 -0.53 5.12 16.95
CA PRO A 231 0.74 4.43 17.06
C PRO A 231 0.73 3.24 18.04
N ALA A 232 -0.29 3.13 18.91
CA ALA A 232 -0.36 2.06 19.91
C ALA A 232 -0.69 0.69 19.30
N ASP A 233 -1.43 0.67 18.19
CA ASP A 233 -1.90 -0.55 17.52
C ASP A 233 -1.66 -0.52 16.00
N ASP A 234 -0.92 0.49 15.52
CA ASP A 234 -0.68 0.77 14.11
C ASP A 234 -1.99 0.91 13.30
N SER A 235 -3.12 1.28 13.92
CA SER A 235 -4.41 1.49 13.26
C SER A 235 -4.53 2.90 12.62
N GLY A 236 -5.59 3.15 11.82
CA GLY A 236 -5.86 4.49 11.24
C GLY A 236 -5.15 4.81 9.92
N CYS A 237 -5.21 6.05 9.44
CA CYS A 237 -4.70 6.40 8.10
C CYS A 237 -3.17 6.30 8.02
N LEU A 238 -2.68 5.53 7.06
CA LEU A 238 -1.24 5.33 6.82
C LEU A 238 -0.97 5.39 5.31
N LEU A 239 -0.22 6.42 4.91
CA LEU A 239 0.35 6.54 3.58
C LEU A 239 1.83 6.24 3.72
N GLN A 240 2.26 5.10 3.17
CA GLN A 240 3.64 4.64 3.30
C GLN A 240 4.19 4.01 2.03
N ASN A 241 5.52 3.95 1.92
CA ASN A 241 6.24 3.27 0.84
C ASN A 241 5.67 3.63 -0.54
N ALA A 242 5.53 4.92 -0.81
CA ALA A 242 4.86 5.38 -2.01
C ALA A 242 5.62 6.51 -2.71
N THR A 243 5.63 6.42 -4.03
CA THR A 243 6.01 7.53 -4.91
C THR A 243 4.77 8.33 -5.27
N ILE A 244 4.82 9.63 -5.08
CA ILE A 244 3.72 10.57 -5.28
C ILE A 244 4.22 11.65 -6.23
N THR A 245 3.71 11.70 -7.44
CA THR A 245 4.15 12.64 -8.47
C THR A 245 3.01 13.48 -8.98
N ASN A 246 3.31 14.63 -9.59
CA ASN A 246 2.30 15.51 -10.17
C ASN A 246 1.29 16.05 -9.15
N LEU A 247 1.75 16.35 -7.93
CA LEU A 247 0.93 17.11 -6.99
C LEU A 247 0.76 18.55 -7.51
N ALA A 248 -0.48 19.03 -7.51
CA ALA A 248 -0.83 20.36 -7.96
C ALA A 248 -0.25 21.45 -7.02
N SER A 249 -0.14 22.67 -7.54
CA SER A 249 0.22 23.86 -6.75
C SER A 249 -0.98 24.78 -6.55
N GLY A 250 -0.97 25.62 -5.52
CA GLY A 250 -1.98 26.65 -5.33
C GLY A 250 -2.06 27.18 -3.90
N ASN A 251 -2.39 28.48 -3.76
CA ASN A 251 -2.49 29.19 -2.47
C ASN A 251 -3.55 28.64 -1.52
N VAL A 252 -4.43 27.75 -2.00
CA VAL A 252 -5.32 26.99 -1.14
C VAL A 252 -5.41 25.57 -1.69
N TYR A 253 -4.75 24.64 -0.99
CA TYR A 253 -4.94 23.19 -1.09
C TYR A 253 -4.23 22.40 -2.23
N GLY A 254 -3.14 22.92 -2.79
CA GLY A 254 -2.21 22.12 -3.62
C GLY A 254 -1.23 21.31 -2.76
N GLY A 255 -1.00 20.04 -3.10
CA GLY A 255 -0.17 19.11 -2.32
C GLY A 255 -1.00 18.25 -1.37
N PHE A 256 -0.65 18.28 -0.08
CA PHE A 256 -1.39 17.61 0.99
C PHE A 256 -2.20 18.61 1.81
N SER A 257 -3.41 18.24 2.19
CA SER A 257 -4.19 18.97 3.19
C SER A 257 -4.61 18.01 4.30
N ILE A 258 -4.25 18.33 5.53
CA ILE A 258 -4.64 17.59 6.74
C ILE A 258 -5.51 18.51 7.58
N LEU A 259 -6.76 18.11 7.81
CA LEU A 259 -7.78 18.89 8.48
C LEU A 259 -8.54 18.01 9.48
N ASN A 260 -8.57 18.41 10.76
CA ASN A 260 -9.27 17.73 11.86
C ASN A 260 -8.94 16.23 11.99
N CYS A 261 -7.72 15.82 11.64
CA CYS A 261 -7.25 14.44 11.75
C CYS A 261 -5.71 14.38 11.80
N GLY A 262 -5.16 13.18 12.04
CA GLY A 262 -3.71 12.97 12.03
C GLY A 262 -3.31 11.67 11.33
N PRO A 263 -3.07 11.67 10.01
CA PRO A 263 -2.53 10.50 9.31
C PRO A 263 -1.04 10.29 9.65
N ARG A 264 -0.53 9.09 9.39
CA ARG A 264 0.92 8.85 9.30
C ARG A 264 1.37 8.86 7.85
N LEU A 265 2.33 9.71 7.54
CA LEU A 265 3.06 9.78 6.28
C LEU A 265 4.46 9.23 6.55
N HIS A 266 4.84 8.14 5.88
CA HIS A 266 6.08 7.44 6.17
C HIS A 266 6.76 6.92 4.91
N ASP A 267 8.08 7.02 4.74
CA ASP A 267 8.77 6.47 3.56
C ASP A 267 8.14 6.94 2.24
N LEU A 268 7.88 8.23 2.12
CA LEU A 268 7.26 8.82 0.92
C LEU A 268 8.27 9.58 0.08
N HIS A 269 8.17 9.44 -1.26
CA HIS A 269 8.75 10.37 -2.22
C HIS A 269 7.64 11.19 -2.84
N ALA A 270 7.46 12.44 -2.41
CA ALA A 270 6.42 13.32 -2.93
C ALA A 270 7.02 14.47 -3.73
N THR A 271 6.60 14.61 -4.99
CA THR A 271 7.05 15.65 -5.90
C THR A 271 5.88 16.42 -6.46
N ALA A 272 5.86 17.73 -6.21
CA ALA A 272 4.91 18.63 -6.84
C ALA A 272 5.30 18.98 -8.27
N ASN A 273 4.30 19.09 -9.15
CA ASN A 273 4.46 19.66 -10.47
C ASN A 273 4.36 21.20 -10.37
N ALA A 274 5.25 21.81 -9.59
CA ALA A 274 5.21 23.23 -9.25
C ALA A 274 6.60 23.86 -9.35
N SER A 275 6.92 24.47 -10.49
CA SER A 275 8.24 25.09 -10.71
C SER A 275 8.58 26.21 -9.71
N SER A 276 7.58 26.84 -9.09
CA SER A 276 7.77 27.84 -8.03
C SER A 276 7.94 27.25 -6.63
N GLY A 277 7.73 25.94 -6.45
CA GLY A 277 7.70 25.31 -5.13
C GLY A 277 6.47 25.65 -4.29
N ALA A 278 5.43 26.27 -4.89
CA ALA A 278 4.21 26.73 -4.20
C ALA A 278 3.16 25.60 -4.01
N SER A 279 3.63 24.43 -3.62
CA SER A 279 2.81 23.31 -3.15
C SER A 279 3.16 23.03 -1.70
N TYR A 280 2.19 22.56 -0.91
CA TYR A 280 2.38 22.52 0.53
C TYR A 280 1.88 21.23 1.14
N ILE A 281 2.40 20.96 2.34
CA ILE A 281 1.71 20.14 3.33
C ILE A 281 1.00 21.13 4.23
N PHE A 282 -0.31 21.27 4.06
CA PHE A 282 -1.09 22.14 4.90
C PHE A 282 -1.63 21.42 6.12
N LEU A 283 -1.42 22.01 7.30
CA LEU A 283 -2.01 21.56 8.56
C LEU A 283 -3.06 22.58 9.01
N PHE A 284 -4.32 22.18 8.99
CA PHE A 284 -5.46 23.03 9.31
C PHE A 284 -6.26 22.47 10.48
N GLY A 285 -6.98 23.35 11.18
CA GLY A 285 -7.99 23.05 12.21
C GLY A 285 -7.87 21.68 12.89
N GLY A 286 -7.22 21.61 14.05
CA GLY A 286 -7.13 20.35 14.81
C GLY A 286 -6.35 19.24 14.11
N ALA A 287 -5.53 19.56 13.10
CA ALA A 287 -4.61 18.62 12.49
C ALA A 287 -3.62 18.07 13.54
N SER A 288 -3.21 16.82 13.34
CA SER A 288 -2.09 16.17 14.02
C SER A 288 -1.40 15.25 12.99
N GLY A 289 -0.71 14.21 13.45
CA GLY A 289 -0.16 13.17 12.60
C GLY A 289 1.35 13.03 12.73
N ILE A 290 1.89 12.05 12.01
CA ILE A 290 3.30 11.71 12.05
C ILE A 290 3.84 11.78 10.64
N LEU A 291 4.81 12.66 10.41
CA LEU A 291 5.56 12.75 9.17
C LEU A 291 6.98 12.25 9.46
N ASP A 292 7.29 11.05 9.01
CA ASP A 292 8.57 10.43 9.35
C ASP A 292 9.24 9.85 8.11
N HIS A 293 10.53 10.14 7.94
CA HIS A 293 11.33 9.54 6.88
C HIS A 293 10.73 9.75 5.48
N CYS A 294 10.31 10.98 5.16
CA CYS A 294 9.73 11.36 3.87
C CYS A 294 10.65 12.33 3.10
N GLU A 295 10.56 12.35 1.77
CA GLU A 295 11.15 13.35 0.90
C GLU A 295 10.06 14.13 0.16
N PHE A 296 10.13 15.46 0.26
CA PHE A 296 9.19 16.41 -0.35
C PHE A 296 9.92 17.37 -1.29
N ASN A 297 9.66 17.23 -2.59
CA ASN A 297 10.27 17.99 -3.67
C ASN A 297 9.28 19.01 -4.24
N HIS A 298 9.73 20.26 -4.37
CA HIS A 298 8.92 21.42 -4.75
C HIS A 298 7.76 21.70 -3.79
N MET A 299 7.97 21.40 -2.51
CA MET A 299 6.95 21.48 -1.48
C MET A 299 7.50 22.04 -0.17
N ALA A 300 6.62 22.65 0.64
CA ALA A 300 6.95 23.16 1.96
C ALA A 300 5.88 22.78 3.01
N LEU A 301 6.26 22.68 4.28
CA LEU A 301 5.30 22.57 5.37
C LEU A 301 4.65 23.94 5.65
N SER A 302 3.32 23.98 5.75
CA SER A 302 2.55 25.17 6.12
C SER A 302 1.65 24.87 7.32
N VAL A 303 2.05 25.32 8.50
CA VAL A 303 1.29 25.18 9.75
C VAL A 303 0.28 26.32 9.88
N GLN A 304 -1.01 25.99 9.90
CA GLN A 304 -2.12 26.94 10.02
C GLN A 304 -3.11 26.57 11.12
N THR A 305 -2.65 25.77 12.08
CA THR A 305 -3.39 25.43 13.29
C THR A 305 -2.42 25.28 14.46
N ASP A 306 -2.95 25.29 15.68
CA ASP A 306 -2.16 25.06 16.88
C ASP A 306 -1.90 23.55 17.04
N LEU A 307 -0.63 23.16 17.07
CA LEU A 307 -0.16 21.78 17.26
C LEU A 307 0.47 21.57 18.64
N HIS A 308 0.65 22.65 19.41
CA HIS A 308 1.28 22.61 20.73
C HIS A 308 0.44 21.77 21.71
N GLY A 309 1.12 20.98 22.55
CA GLY A 309 0.51 19.99 23.45
C GLY A 309 -0.13 18.81 22.72
N GLY A 310 -0.06 18.77 21.39
CA GLY A 310 -0.61 17.73 20.54
C GLY A 310 0.38 16.58 20.27
N THR A 311 -0.09 15.63 19.48
CA THR A 311 0.68 14.43 19.08
C THR A 311 1.37 14.57 17.73
N PHE A 312 1.36 15.76 17.14
CA PHE A 312 2.04 16.00 15.86
C PHE A 312 3.54 15.80 16.01
N GLY A 313 4.14 15.08 15.08
CA GLY A 313 5.58 14.88 15.02
C GLY A 313 6.09 14.86 13.59
N MET A 314 7.21 15.53 13.33
CA MET A 314 7.92 15.52 12.06
C MET A 314 9.41 15.28 12.26
N SER A 315 9.91 14.15 11.76
CA SER A 315 11.30 13.72 11.89
C SER A 315 11.84 13.07 10.64
N SER A 316 13.16 13.09 10.47
CA SER A 316 13.87 12.41 9.38
C SER A 316 13.35 12.78 8.00
N CYS A 317 12.70 13.93 7.83
CA CYS A 317 12.15 14.36 6.55
C CYS A 317 13.15 15.23 5.80
N ARG A 318 13.07 15.17 4.47
CA ARG A 318 13.84 15.99 3.54
C ARG A 318 12.90 16.91 2.76
N PHE A 319 13.20 18.21 2.74
CA PHE A 319 12.47 19.21 1.95
C PHE A 319 13.40 19.89 0.95
N ARG A 320 12.96 20.03 -0.31
CA ARG A 320 13.74 20.61 -1.41
C ARG A 320 12.89 21.49 -2.30
N GLY A 321 13.40 22.66 -2.66
CA GLY A 321 12.82 23.51 -3.71
C GLY A 321 11.40 24.01 -3.43
N GLY A 322 10.95 24.00 -2.16
CA GLY A 322 9.71 24.63 -1.74
C GLY A 322 9.80 26.15 -1.81
N TYR A 323 8.64 26.82 -1.92
CA TYR A 323 8.58 28.29 -1.97
C TYR A 323 9.09 28.95 -0.68
N TYR A 324 8.88 28.27 0.45
CA TYR A 324 9.51 28.55 1.74
C TYR A 324 10.14 27.26 2.27
N ALA A 325 11.11 27.36 3.18
CA ALA A 325 11.63 26.19 3.90
C ALA A 325 10.54 25.63 4.82
N ILE A 326 9.85 26.53 5.52
CA ILE A 326 8.68 26.26 6.37
C ILE A 326 7.84 27.53 6.50
N ALA A 327 6.54 27.38 6.71
CA ALA A 327 5.62 28.49 6.94
C ALA A 327 4.71 28.25 8.15
N PHE A 328 4.48 29.31 8.92
CA PHE A 328 3.42 29.39 9.93
C PHE A 328 2.53 30.58 9.58
N VAL A 329 1.22 30.36 9.54
CA VAL A 329 0.26 31.36 9.04
C VAL A 329 -1.00 31.37 9.90
N GLY A 330 -1.32 32.52 10.51
CA GLY A 330 -2.60 32.72 11.20
C GLY A 330 -2.79 31.92 12.49
N VAL A 331 -1.70 31.59 13.20
CA VAL A 331 -1.72 30.80 14.44
C VAL A 331 -1.26 31.61 15.65
N ALA A 332 -1.57 31.12 16.85
CA ALA A 332 -0.99 31.64 18.09
C ALA A 332 0.35 30.94 18.36
N SER A 333 1.34 31.69 18.84
CA SER A 333 2.66 31.16 19.19
C SER A 333 2.81 30.94 20.70
N PRO A 334 3.41 29.82 21.15
CA PRO A 334 4.02 28.77 20.32
C PRO A 334 2.96 27.86 19.70
N ALA A 335 3.02 27.69 18.37
CA ALA A 335 2.10 26.82 17.64
C ALA A 335 2.57 25.35 17.62
N VAL A 336 3.77 25.08 18.13
CA VAL A 336 4.41 23.76 18.26
C VAL A 336 5.23 23.72 19.53
N ASP A 337 5.37 22.54 20.13
CA ASP A 337 6.35 22.26 21.18
C ASP A 337 7.76 22.09 20.62
N ALA A 338 8.76 22.42 21.45
CA ALA A 338 10.14 22.13 21.11
C ALA A 338 10.34 20.63 20.84
N GLY A 339 10.92 20.30 19.68
CA GLY A 339 11.17 18.92 19.27
C GLY A 339 10.05 18.29 18.43
N GLN A 340 8.85 18.86 18.35
CA GLN A 340 7.79 18.34 17.46
C GLN A 340 8.19 18.39 15.98
N ILE A 341 8.98 19.38 15.58
CA ILE A 341 9.60 19.47 14.27
C ILE A 341 11.12 19.45 14.49
N SER A 342 11.74 18.29 14.40
CA SER A 342 13.18 18.13 14.65
C SER A 342 13.78 16.95 13.87
N GLY A 343 15.09 16.97 13.65
CA GLY A 343 15.79 15.93 12.91
C GLY A 343 15.48 15.94 11.41
N ASN A 344 15.15 17.10 10.84
CA ASN A 344 14.83 17.25 9.42
C ASN A 344 15.94 17.96 8.64
N ASP A 345 15.94 17.76 7.33
CA ASP A 345 16.87 18.33 6.35
C ASP A 345 16.12 19.29 5.40
N PHE A 346 16.17 20.59 5.70
CA PHE A 346 15.62 21.67 4.87
C PHE A 346 16.73 22.27 4.00
N ASP A 347 16.79 21.89 2.73
CA ASP A 347 17.87 22.28 1.81
C ASP A 347 17.31 23.02 0.61
N GLY A 348 18.10 23.96 0.11
CA GLY A 348 17.81 24.73 -1.09
C GLY A 348 16.92 25.95 -0.90
N THR A 349 15.99 25.98 0.06
CA THR A 349 15.11 27.15 0.25
C THR A 349 15.65 28.12 1.31
N PRO A 350 15.95 29.39 0.96
CA PRO A 350 16.66 30.31 1.85
C PRO A 350 15.77 31.05 2.85
N SER A 351 14.45 30.89 2.80
CA SER A 351 13.54 31.71 3.60
C SER A 351 12.50 30.89 4.36
N ALA A 352 12.28 31.23 5.63
CA ALA A 352 11.19 30.73 6.46
C ALA A 352 10.14 31.83 6.67
N TYR A 353 8.86 31.48 6.71
CA TYR A 353 7.76 32.45 6.64
C TYR A 353 6.88 32.45 7.89
N LEU A 354 6.68 33.64 8.47
CA LEU A 354 5.72 33.89 9.55
C LEU A 354 4.72 34.95 9.08
N TYR A 355 3.43 34.63 9.13
CA TYR A 355 2.39 35.60 8.75
C TYR A 355 1.23 35.63 9.71
N ASN A 356 0.88 36.82 10.20
CA ASN A 356 -0.26 37.07 11.08
C ASN A 356 -0.22 36.14 12.32
N ILE A 357 0.93 36.08 12.97
CA ILE A 357 1.16 35.27 14.16
C ILE A 357 0.88 36.11 15.39
N SER A 358 0.05 35.57 16.29
CA SER A 358 -0.27 36.18 17.59
C SER A 358 0.55 35.56 18.72
N GLY A 359 0.63 36.22 19.88
CA GLY A 359 1.43 35.77 21.01
C GLY A 359 2.78 36.50 21.14
N THR A 360 3.62 36.03 22.06
CA THR A 360 4.92 36.68 22.38
C THR A 360 6.08 35.70 22.52
N THR A 361 5.82 34.40 22.39
CA THR A 361 6.84 33.35 22.46
C THR A 361 7.30 33.02 21.04
N ASP A 362 8.61 32.88 20.82
CA ASP A 362 9.16 32.46 19.54
C ASP A 362 8.77 31.01 19.19
N VAL A 363 8.74 30.68 17.90
CA VAL A 363 8.34 29.35 17.42
C VAL A 363 9.56 28.41 17.49
N PRO A 364 9.55 27.36 18.34
CA PRO A 364 10.72 26.51 18.53
C PRO A 364 10.89 25.50 17.40
N ILE A 365 11.84 25.74 16.50
CA ILE A 365 12.17 24.88 15.35
C ILE A 365 13.65 24.46 15.31
N GLY A 366 14.29 24.43 16.49
CA GLY A 366 15.61 23.85 16.68
C GLY A 366 15.67 22.35 16.34
N GLY A 367 16.88 21.82 16.29
CA GLY A 367 17.13 20.42 15.97
C GLY A 367 17.00 20.07 14.49
N ASN A 368 16.91 21.05 13.59
CA ASN A 368 16.85 20.85 12.13
C ASN A 368 18.09 21.41 11.43
N PHE A 369 18.38 20.89 10.23
CA PHE A 369 19.42 21.42 9.35
C PHE A 369 18.80 22.30 8.26
N TRP A 370 19.36 23.49 8.02
CA TRP A 370 18.80 24.50 7.12
C TRP A 370 19.78 24.93 6.03
N ASN A 371 20.16 24.01 5.16
CA ASN A 371 21.22 24.22 4.15
C ASN A 371 20.90 25.32 3.12
N GLY A 372 19.64 25.72 2.97
CA GLY A 372 19.27 26.87 2.13
C GLY A 372 19.70 28.22 2.71
N GLY A 373 20.03 28.27 4.00
CA GLY A 373 20.37 29.46 4.76
C GLY A 373 21.82 29.95 4.62
N SER A 374 22.19 30.89 5.49
CA SER A 374 23.57 31.41 5.61
C SER A 374 24.11 31.26 7.03
N GLY A 375 25.44 31.22 7.19
CA GLY A 375 26.09 31.09 8.51
C GLY A 375 26.58 29.67 8.84
N THR A 376 26.94 29.44 10.10
CA THR A 376 27.39 28.13 10.60
C THR A 376 26.90 27.94 12.04
N PRO A 377 25.87 27.10 12.29
CA PRO A 377 25.06 26.36 11.31
C PRO A 377 24.31 27.30 10.34
N PRO A 378 23.99 26.87 9.11
CA PRO A 378 23.25 27.71 8.17
C PRO A 378 21.83 27.92 8.68
N LEU A 379 21.31 29.15 8.57
CA LEU A 379 19.96 29.54 8.98
C LEU A 379 19.23 30.30 7.86
N PRO A 380 17.95 30.01 7.60
CA PRO A 380 17.19 30.72 6.59
C PRO A 380 16.90 32.15 7.05
N SER A 381 16.72 33.07 6.09
CA SER A 381 16.19 34.40 6.40
C SER A 381 14.74 34.29 6.86
N GLU A 382 14.39 35.03 7.91
CA GLU A 382 12.99 35.14 8.33
C GLU A 382 12.26 36.18 7.48
N THR A 383 11.11 35.78 6.93
CA THR A 383 10.15 36.68 6.30
C THR A 383 8.94 36.80 7.21
N THR A 384 8.84 37.94 7.90
CA THR A 384 7.76 38.21 8.86
C THR A 384 6.73 39.18 8.27
N GLY A 385 5.47 38.78 8.23
CA GLY A 385 4.34 39.65 7.89
C GLY A 385 3.39 39.79 9.06
N LEU A 386 3.16 41.03 9.52
CA LEU A 386 2.18 41.34 10.57
C LEU A 386 2.40 40.55 11.89
N THR A 387 3.64 40.47 12.37
CA THR A 387 3.97 39.83 13.66
C THR A 387 5.28 40.36 14.25
N THR A 388 5.49 40.17 15.56
CA THR A 388 6.73 40.41 16.31
C THR A 388 7.36 39.12 16.85
N VAL A 389 6.76 37.97 16.54
CA VAL A 389 7.27 36.64 16.90
C VAL A 389 8.34 36.24 15.88
N HIS A 390 9.40 35.58 16.35
CA HIS A 390 10.49 35.06 15.53
C HIS A 390 10.53 33.52 15.57
N PHE A 391 11.42 32.94 14.76
CA PHE A 391 11.76 31.54 14.90
C PHE A 391 12.90 31.37 15.91
N ASP A 392 12.75 30.44 16.84
CA ASP A 392 13.88 29.95 17.63
C ASP A 392 14.47 28.71 16.95
N PHE A 393 15.58 28.92 16.24
CA PHE A 393 16.33 27.86 15.60
C PHE A 393 17.25 27.10 16.57
N THR A 394 17.30 27.44 17.86
CA THR A 394 18.31 26.93 18.79
C THR A 394 17.94 25.52 19.28
N THR A 395 18.80 24.49 19.21
CA THR A 395 20.09 24.42 18.51
C THR A 395 19.91 23.90 17.09
N ALA A 396 20.31 24.66 16.08
CA ALA A 396 20.27 24.20 14.69
C ALA A 396 21.39 23.19 14.45
N LEU A 397 21.12 22.20 13.59
CA LEU A 397 22.11 21.18 13.25
C LEU A 397 23.18 21.78 12.34
N SER A 398 24.42 21.30 12.47
CA SER A 398 25.55 21.70 11.63
C SER A 398 25.72 20.87 10.36
N SER A 399 24.99 19.75 10.26
CA SER A 399 24.95 18.87 9.09
C SER A 399 23.57 18.23 8.96
N ALA A 400 23.22 17.79 7.75
CA ALA A 400 22.01 17.03 7.52
C ALA A 400 21.98 15.74 8.38
N PRO A 401 20.85 15.40 9.01
CA PRO A 401 20.67 14.11 9.69
C PRO A 401 20.96 12.92 8.77
N SER A 402 21.71 11.94 9.25
CA SER A 402 21.93 10.69 8.52
C SER A 402 20.62 9.94 8.36
N GLY A 403 20.27 9.55 7.12
CA GLY A 403 19.03 8.84 6.84
C GLY A 403 17.79 9.74 6.84
N ALA A 404 17.93 11.05 6.56
CA ALA A 404 16.76 11.86 6.23
C ALA A 404 16.20 11.44 4.85
N GLY A 405 14.90 11.17 4.80
CA GLY A 405 14.17 10.72 3.63
C GLY A 405 14.46 9.26 3.22
N PRO A 406 13.56 8.66 2.44
CA PRO A 406 13.75 7.32 1.87
C PRO A 406 15.00 7.23 0.97
N SER A 407 15.60 6.04 0.92
CA SER A 407 16.86 5.79 0.19
C SER A 407 16.68 5.15 -1.21
N TRP A 408 15.45 4.76 -1.53
CA TRP A 408 15.08 4.02 -2.74
C TRP A 408 14.46 4.91 -3.80
#